data_AF-A0A953AQ35-F1
#
_entry.id   AF-A0A953AQ35-F1
#
_cell.length_a   1.000
_cell.length_b   1.000
_cell.length_c   1.000
_cell.angle_alpha   90.00
_cell.angle_beta   90.00
_cell.angle_gamma   90.00
#
_symmetry.space_group_name_H-M   'P 1'
#
loop_
_entity.id
_entity.type
_entity.pdbx_description
1 polymer ?
#
loop_
_entity_poly.entity_id
_entity_poly.type
_entity_poly.pdbx_seq_one_letter_code
_entity_poly.pdbx_strand_id
1 'polypeptide(L)'
;MTESGRFESADGAIDYRRDMAKIRVPVMVVAGKVDRIANPAAVKDGYRALGGEKVWLLAAEENGFQADYGHMDFLIGQRAATEVWPKVLEFLDGRRAK
;
A
#
# COMPACT_ATOMS: atom_id res chain seq x y z
N MET A 1 -0.50 15.45 -16.02
CA MET A 1 -1.76 15.71 -15.27
C MET A 1 -2.81 16.06 -16.29
N THR A 2 -4.02 15.52 -16.18
CA THR A 2 -5.14 15.94 -17.03
C THR A 2 -5.40 17.43 -16.80
N GLU A 3 -6.05 18.12 -17.74
CA GLU A 3 -6.46 19.52 -17.55
C GLU A 3 -7.36 19.70 -16.30
N SER A 4 -8.07 18.64 -15.91
CA SER A 4 -8.92 18.59 -14.71
C SER A 4 -8.15 18.47 -13.38
N GLY A 5 -6.85 18.13 -13.42
CA GLY A 5 -6.04 17.84 -12.23
C GLY A 5 -6.44 16.56 -11.48
N ARG A 6 -7.36 15.76 -12.04
CA ARG A 6 -7.86 14.52 -11.43
C ARG A 6 -7.18 13.30 -12.03
N PHE A 7 -7.13 12.21 -11.26
CA PHE A 7 -6.62 10.94 -11.76
C PHE A 7 -7.74 10.18 -12.46
N GLU A 8 -7.88 10.43 -13.77
CA GLU A 8 -9.01 9.97 -14.59
C GLU A 8 -8.55 9.17 -15.82
N SER A 9 -9.45 8.38 -16.40
CA SER A 9 -9.25 7.78 -17.72
C SER A 9 -9.13 8.86 -18.80
N ALA A 10 -8.50 8.51 -19.94
CA ALA A 10 -8.25 9.47 -21.02
C ALA A 10 -9.53 10.09 -21.62
N ASP A 11 -10.64 9.36 -21.58
CA ASP A 11 -11.97 9.80 -22.00
C ASP A 11 -12.78 10.48 -20.88
N GLY A 12 -12.22 10.59 -19.67
CA GLY A 12 -12.88 11.17 -18.49
C GLY A 12 -14.02 10.32 -17.89
N ALA A 13 -14.27 9.10 -18.40
CA ALA A 13 -15.36 8.26 -17.93
C ALA A 13 -15.13 7.70 -16.52
N ILE A 14 -13.86 7.49 -16.14
CA ILE A 14 -13.47 6.88 -14.87
C ILE A 14 -12.65 7.89 -14.07
N ASP A 15 -13.10 8.21 -12.86
CA ASP A 15 -12.29 8.85 -11.83
C ASP A 15 -11.70 7.74 -10.95
N TYR A 16 -10.44 7.38 -11.20
CA TYR A 16 -9.79 6.28 -10.50
C TYR A 16 -9.68 6.57 -9.00
N ARG A 17 -9.41 7.82 -8.59
CA ARG A 17 -9.23 8.17 -7.18
C ARG A 17 -10.54 8.06 -6.40
N ARG A 18 -11.66 8.48 -7.00
CA ARG A 18 -13.01 8.29 -6.45
C ARG A 18 -13.39 6.81 -6.44
N ASP A 19 -13.11 6.10 -7.53
CA ASP A 19 -13.54 4.73 -7.72
C ASP A 19 -12.77 3.72 -6.85
N MET A 20 -11.64 4.09 -6.24
CA MET A 20 -11.02 3.31 -5.15
C MET A 20 -11.99 2.97 -4.01
N ALA A 21 -12.98 3.83 -3.74
CA ALA A 21 -14.02 3.58 -2.74
C ALA A 21 -14.96 2.42 -3.12
N LYS A 22 -14.93 1.94 -4.37
CA LYS A 22 -15.68 0.78 -4.87
C LYS A 22 -14.92 -0.53 -4.69
N ILE A 23 -13.62 -0.50 -4.38
CA ILE A 23 -12.82 -1.71 -4.18
C ILE A 23 -13.33 -2.44 -2.94
N ARG A 24 -13.69 -3.72 -3.09
CA ARG A 24 -14.20 -4.58 -2.02
C ARG A 24 -13.29 -5.77 -1.70
N VAL A 25 -12.39 -6.12 -2.62
CA VAL A 25 -11.37 -7.13 -2.33
C VAL A 25 -10.54 -6.64 -1.14
N PRO A 26 -10.22 -7.50 -0.16
CA PRO A 26 -9.39 -7.06 0.95
C PRO A 26 -7.99 -6.66 0.50
N VAL A 27 -7.46 -5.55 1.04
CA VAL A 27 -6.16 -5.01 0.62
C VAL A 27 -5.24 -4.82 1.82
N MET A 28 -4.01 -5.32 1.72
CA MET A 28 -2.92 -4.91 2.58
C MET A 28 -2.12 -3.83 1.86
N VAL A 29 -1.97 -2.67 2.49
CA VAL A 29 -1.12 -1.59 1.98
C VAL A 29 0.15 -1.54 2.84
N VAL A 30 1.29 -1.71 2.17
CA VAL A 30 2.63 -1.67 2.78
C VAL A 30 3.32 -0.39 2.33
N ALA A 31 3.85 0.37 3.28
CA ALA A 31 4.59 1.61 3.03
C ALA A 31 5.92 1.60 3.78
N GLY A 32 6.95 2.26 3.24
CA GLY A 32 8.27 2.39 3.86
C GLY A 32 8.50 3.81 4.35
N LYS A 33 8.90 3.99 5.62
CA LYS A 33 9.00 5.33 6.25
C LYS A 33 9.90 6.31 5.48
N VAL A 34 10.94 5.82 4.83
CA VAL A 34 11.88 6.64 4.04
C VAL A 34 11.72 6.46 2.53
N ASP A 35 10.61 5.88 2.07
CA ASP A 35 10.29 5.76 0.65
C ASP A 35 10.08 7.14 0.02
N ARG A 36 10.92 7.46 -0.99
CA ARG A 36 10.89 8.72 -1.73
C ARG A 36 10.15 8.63 -3.07
N ILE A 37 9.82 7.42 -3.52
CA ILE A 37 9.06 7.18 -4.76
C ILE A 37 7.58 7.10 -4.40
N ALA A 38 7.22 6.24 -3.46
CA ALA A 38 5.88 6.10 -2.91
C ALA A 38 5.85 6.67 -1.50
N ASN A 39 5.91 8.00 -1.38
CA ASN A 39 5.94 8.69 -0.09
C ASN A 39 4.81 8.19 0.85
N PRO A 40 5.10 7.86 2.13
CA PRO A 40 4.12 7.33 3.07
C PRO A 40 2.83 8.14 3.19
N ALA A 41 2.90 9.46 3.09
CA ALA A 41 1.72 10.31 3.16
C ALA A 41 0.78 10.07 1.96
N ALA A 42 1.33 9.96 0.76
CA ALA A 42 0.57 9.67 -0.46
C ALA A 42 0.00 8.24 -0.43
N VAL A 43 0.80 7.26 0.00
CA VAL A 43 0.35 5.87 0.16
C VAL A 43 -0.76 5.78 1.21
N LYS A 44 -0.65 6.53 2.31
CA LYS A 44 -1.69 6.60 3.35
C LYS A 44 -2.98 7.25 2.84
N ASP A 45 -2.88 8.25 1.97
CA ASP A 45 -4.05 8.83 1.29
C ASP A 45 -4.78 7.77 0.43
N GLY A 46 -4.04 7.02 -0.39
CA GLY A 46 -4.57 5.89 -1.16
C GLY A 46 -5.20 4.81 -0.27
N TYR A 47 -4.55 4.44 0.85
CA TYR A 47 -5.14 3.51 1.83
C TYR A 47 -6.49 4.02 2.39
N ARG A 48 -6.59 5.31 2.70
CA ARG A 48 -7.84 5.92 3.19
C ARG A 48 -8.95 5.85 2.14
N ALA A 49 -8.61 5.94 0.85
CA ALA A 49 -9.53 5.85 -0.28
C ALA A 49 -10.27 4.51 -0.42
N LEU A 50 -9.62 3.41 -0.03
CA LEU A 50 -10.15 2.06 -0.24
C LEU A 50 -11.45 1.86 0.54
N GLY A 51 -12.48 1.32 -0.12
CA GLY A 51 -13.80 1.15 0.51
C GLY A 51 -14.04 -0.21 1.18
N GLY A 52 -13.16 -1.18 0.96
CA GLY A 52 -13.27 -2.54 1.52
C GLY A 52 -12.45 -2.73 2.80
N GLU A 53 -12.38 -3.98 3.25
CA GLU A 53 -11.46 -4.38 4.32
C GLU A 53 -10.03 -4.04 3.94
N LYS A 54 -9.29 -3.43 4.87
CA LYS A 54 -7.95 -2.93 4.59
C LYS A 54 -7.05 -3.00 5.80
N VAL A 55 -5.78 -3.34 5.56
CA VAL A 55 -4.72 -3.44 6.56
C VAL A 55 -3.62 -2.45 6.22
N TRP A 56 -3.11 -1.75 7.22
CA TRP A 56 -2.01 -0.80 7.07
C TRP A 56 -0.75 -1.36 7.72
N LEU A 57 0.34 -1.40 6.96
CA LEU A 57 1.67 -1.73 7.45
C LEU A 57 2.65 -0.62 7.06
N LEU A 58 3.21 0.08 8.05
CA LEU A 58 4.31 1.01 7.84
C LEU A 58 5.61 0.35 8.35
N ALA A 59 6.50 -0.01 7.44
CA ALA A 59 7.80 -0.58 7.74
C ALA A 59 8.76 0.52 8.22
N ALA A 60 8.94 0.55 9.55
CA ALA A 60 9.67 1.56 10.28
C ALA A 60 10.21 0.98 11.60
N GLU A 61 11.32 1.53 12.09
CA GLU A 61 11.91 1.09 13.36
C GLU A 61 10.95 1.26 14.54
N GLU A 62 10.23 2.38 14.56
CA GLU A 62 9.18 2.68 15.57
C GLU A 62 8.03 1.67 15.57
N ASN A 63 7.86 0.91 14.49
CA ASN A 63 6.84 -0.13 14.35
C ASN A 63 7.44 -1.55 14.46
N GLY A 64 8.64 -1.68 15.03
CA GLY A 64 9.28 -2.96 15.33
C GLY A 64 10.03 -3.61 14.17
N PHE A 65 10.30 -2.88 13.08
CA PHE A 65 11.25 -3.31 12.05
C PHE A 65 12.69 -2.98 12.48
N GLN A 66 13.68 -3.65 11.91
CA GLN A 66 15.09 -3.38 12.21
C GLN A 66 15.66 -2.16 11.48
N ALA A 67 14.91 -1.56 10.57
CA ALA A 67 15.31 -0.37 9.82
C ALA A 67 14.07 0.41 9.35
N ASP A 68 14.27 1.68 9.02
CA ASP A 68 13.29 2.45 8.25
C ASP A 68 13.41 2.06 6.77
N TYR A 69 12.33 1.50 6.20
CA TYR A 69 12.36 0.96 4.84
C TYR A 69 12.17 2.05 3.78
N GLY A 70 12.89 1.91 2.67
CA GLY A 70 12.69 2.63 1.40
C GLY A 70 12.00 1.77 0.34
N HIS A 71 11.95 2.29 -0.89
CA HIS A 71 11.12 1.71 -1.96
C HIS A 71 11.51 0.28 -2.35
N MET A 72 12.80 0.05 -2.59
CA MET A 72 13.30 -1.23 -3.09
C MET A 72 13.48 -2.28 -1.99
N ASP A 73 13.45 -1.85 -0.73
CA ASP A 73 13.72 -2.73 0.41
C ASP A 73 12.67 -3.83 0.58
N PHE A 74 11.46 -3.64 0.04
CA PHE A 74 10.39 -4.65 0.07
C PHE A 74 10.65 -5.86 -0.84
N LEU A 75 11.51 -5.71 -1.85
CA LEU A 75 11.76 -6.71 -2.89
C LEU A 75 13.17 -7.27 -2.80
N ILE A 76 14.17 -6.40 -2.70
CA ILE A 76 15.59 -6.78 -2.76
C ILE A 76 16.35 -6.39 -1.48
N GLY A 77 15.67 -5.82 -0.50
CA GLY A 77 16.26 -5.53 0.80
C GLY A 77 16.66 -6.83 1.51
N GLN A 78 17.82 -6.82 2.16
CA GLN A 78 18.36 -8.01 2.85
C GLN A 78 17.40 -8.60 3.90
N ARG A 79 16.50 -7.77 4.43
CA ARG A 79 15.54 -8.13 5.49
C ARG A 79 14.11 -8.36 4.97
N ALA A 80 13.86 -8.18 3.67
CA ALA A 80 12.52 -8.32 3.09
C ALA A 80 11.90 -9.70 3.39
N ALA A 81 12.70 -10.74 3.19
CA ALA A 81 12.27 -12.13 3.37
C ALA A 81 11.95 -12.49 4.83
N THR A 82 12.55 -11.81 5.80
CA THR A 82 12.39 -12.11 7.23
C THR A 82 11.42 -11.16 7.93
N GLU A 83 11.26 -9.92 7.47
CA GLU A 83 10.41 -8.92 8.14
C GLU A 83 9.12 -8.58 7.38
N VAL A 84 9.14 -8.61 6.04
CA VAL A 84 8.03 -8.14 5.20
C VAL A 84 7.19 -9.30 4.70
N TRP A 85 7.80 -10.26 4.01
CA TRP A 85 7.08 -11.33 3.34
C TRP A 85 6.29 -12.23 4.29
N PRO A 86 6.77 -12.55 5.52
CA PRO A 86 5.97 -13.32 6.48
C PRO A 86 4.64 -12.62 6.84
N LYS A 87 4.63 -11.29 6.96
CA LYS A 87 3.41 -10.50 7.23
C LYS A 87 2.44 -10.52 6.05
N VAL A 88 2.96 -10.54 4.82
CA VAL A 88 2.15 -10.68 3.60
C VAL A 88 1.54 -12.08 3.53
N LEU A 89 2.32 -13.12 3.82
CA LEU A 89 1.84 -14.50 3.85
C LEU A 89 0.75 -14.68 4.91
N GLU A 90 0.94 -14.17 6.13
CA GLU A 90 -0.07 -14.19 7.19
C GLU A 90 -1.38 -13.54 6.75
N PHE A 91 -1.31 -12.39 6.09
CA PHE A 91 -2.48 -11.71 5.52
C PHE A 91 -3.21 -12.55 4.47
N LEU A 92 -2.46 -13.27 3.62
CA LEU A 92 -3.04 -14.13 2.58
C LEU A 92 -3.63 -15.41 3.16
N ASP A 93 -2.92 -16.05 4.08
CA ASP A 93 -3.33 -17.32 4.71
C ASP A 93 -4.57 -17.14 5.61
N GLY A 94 -4.62 -16.04 6.37
CA GLY A 94 -5.81 -15.67 7.16
C GLY A 94 -7.08 -15.48 6.33
N ARG A 95 -6.94 -15.36 5.00
CA ARG A 95 -8.06 -15.27 4.05
C ARG A 95 -8.35 -16.56 3.30
N ARG A 96 -7.40 -17.49 3.22
CA ARG A 96 -7.63 -18.85 2.68
C ARG A 96 -8.50 -19.70 3.60
N ALA A 97 -8.44 -19.45 4.90
CA ALA A 97 -9.19 -20.21 5.91
C ALA A 97 -10.68 -19.79 6.04
N LYS A 98 -11.24 -19.05 5.07
CA LYS A 98 -12.64 -18.63 5.04
C LYS A 98 -13.40 -19.24 3.89
#